data_AF-A0A2E6SU59-F1
#
_entry.id   AF-A0A2E6SU59-F1
#
_cell.length_a   1.000
_cell.length_b   1.000
_cell.length_c   1.000
_cell.angle_alpha   90.00
_cell.angle_beta   90.00
_cell.angle_gamma   90.00
#
_symmetry.space_group_name_H-M   'P 1'
#
loop_
_entity.id
_entity.type
_entity.pdbx_description
1 polymer ?
#
loop_
_entity_poly.entity_id
_entity_poly.type
_entity_poly.pdbx_seq_one_letter_code
_entity_poly.pdbx_strand_id
1 'polypeptide(L)'
;MYTGLKHLHLLLIFLFVASIMIKALLLLINQQKFESYRKKTKVPEMVITMLFLVTGVIMIFTKGWGGLHYFFHIKLFIMLIAIPLAIIGFKKKNKILGLISAFLFVITIGFAFKAGDNMKEVHLDPSTIKGSDPLAYGKAMYEANCAACHGVGGAKQLDGAADLSNSDSEYTALQIGYIINEGVVEEGVTKMNAFKSLDSTEVKAISEYVITLRK
;
A
#
# COMPACT_ATOMS: atom_id res chain seq x y z
N MET A 1 6.88 3.65 -13.37
CA MET A 1 6.11 4.85 -12.96
C MET A 1 5.58 4.77 -11.52
N TYR A 2 5.01 3.64 -11.08
CA TYR A 2 4.45 3.48 -9.73
C TYR A 2 5.45 3.68 -8.58
N THR A 3 6.67 3.14 -8.70
CA THR A 3 7.71 3.26 -7.66
C THR A 3 8.09 4.72 -7.40
N GLY A 4 8.25 5.53 -8.46
CA GLY A 4 8.49 6.97 -8.32
C GLY A 4 7.32 7.71 -7.65
N LEU A 5 6.08 7.36 -8.00
CA LEU A 5 4.89 7.91 -7.36
C LEU A 5 4.79 7.57 -5.86
N LYS A 6 5.14 6.32 -5.49
CA LYS A 6 5.22 5.86 -4.09
C LYS A 6 6.24 6.65 -3.29
N HIS A 7 7.44 6.86 -3.83
CA HIS A 7 8.48 7.68 -3.18
C HIS A 7 8.03 9.14 -3.02
N LEU A 8 7.43 9.73 -4.06
CA LEU A 8 6.88 11.08 -3.98
C LEU A 8 5.80 11.19 -2.90
N HIS A 9 4.84 10.28 -2.88
CA HIS A 9 3.77 10.26 -1.88
C HIS A 9 4.32 10.14 -0.46
N LEU A 10 5.30 9.24 -0.25
CA LEU A 10 5.93 9.04 1.05
C LEU A 10 6.68 10.31 1.50
N LEU A 11 7.44 10.95 0.61
CA LEU A 11 8.10 12.22 0.88
C LEU A 11 7.11 13.31 1.28
N LEU A 12 6.00 13.46 0.55
CA LEU A 12 4.97 14.46 0.84
C LEU A 12 4.32 14.22 2.21
N ILE A 13 4.05 12.95 2.57
CA ILE A 13 3.58 12.58 3.91
C ILE A 13 4.60 12.98 4.97
N PHE A 14 5.88 12.66 4.79
CA PHE A 14 6.91 13.01 5.76
C PHE A 14 7.02 14.52 5.97
N LEU A 15 6.98 15.31 4.89
CA LEU A 15 6.98 16.77 4.98
C LEU A 15 5.74 17.30 5.71
N PHE A 16 4.57 16.75 5.43
CA PHE A 16 3.33 17.11 6.12
C PHE A 16 3.41 16.80 7.63
N VAL A 17 3.80 15.59 8.00
CA VAL A 17 3.89 15.18 9.41
C VAL A 17 4.97 15.97 10.15
N ALA A 18 6.13 16.23 9.52
CA ALA A 18 7.16 17.08 10.10
C ALA A 18 6.62 18.50 10.38
N SER A 19 5.85 19.07 9.45
CA SER A 19 5.25 20.38 9.65
C SER A 19 4.24 20.40 10.81
N ILE A 20 3.37 19.38 10.91
CA ILE A 20 2.43 19.23 12.02
C ILE A 20 3.17 19.06 13.37
N MET A 21 4.23 18.27 13.41
CA MET A 21 5.07 18.08 14.60
C MET A 21 5.72 19.40 15.04
N ILE A 22 6.30 20.15 14.11
CA ILE A 22 6.89 21.48 14.40
C ILE A 22 5.82 22.41 14.97
N LYS A 23 4.60 22.45 14.39
CA LYS A 23 3.49 23.25 14.91
C LYS A 23 3.08 22.85 16.32
N ALA A 24 2.95 21.55 16.57
CA ALA A 24 2.60 21.03 17.89
C ALA A 24 3.65 21.44 18.93
N LEU A 25 4.94 21.25 18.64
CA LEU A 25 6.03 21.63 19.53
C LEU A 25 6.11 23.15 19.77
N LEU A 26 6.01 23.96 18.70
CA LEU A 26 6.02 25.42 18.83
C LEU A 26 4.82 25.92 19.63
N LEU A 27 3.64 25.30 19.49
CA LEU A 27 2.45 25.67 20.26
C LEU A 27 2.63 25.41 21.77
N LEU A 28 3.45 24.43 22.15
CA LEU A 28 3.80 24.17 23.55
C LEU A 28 4.82 25.16 24.09
N ILE A 29 5.87 25.45 23.30
CA ILE A 29 7.04 26.20 23.74
C ILE A 29 6.81 27.71 23.65
N ASN A 30 6.38 28.21 22.49
CA ASN A 30 6.29 29.64 22.23
C ASN A 30 5.20 29.99 21.21
N GLN A 31 4.14 30.62 21.70
CA GLN A 31 2.96 30.96 20.91
C GLN A 31 3.25 31.96 19.78
N GLN A 32 4.19 32.89 19.97
CA GLN A 32 4.57 33.86 18.94
C GLN A 32 5.31 33.17 17.77
N LYS A 33 6.25 32.28 18.08
CA LYS A 33 6.96 31.46 17.07
C LYS A 33 5.98 30.54 16.34
N PHE A 34 5.02 29.96 17.06
CA PHE A 34 3.94 29.17 16.46
C PHE A 34 3.13 29.97 15.43
N GLU A 35 2.67 31.18 15.77
CA GLU A 35 1.90 32.01 14.84
C GLU A 35 2.73 32.43 13.61
N SER A 36 4.01 32.77 13.82
CA SER A 36 4.92 33.12 12.73
C SER A 36 5.12 31.94 11.78
N TYR A 37 5.40 30.75 12.31
CA TYR A 37 5.53 29.52 11.52
C TYR A 37 4.22 29.22 10.77
N ARG A 38 3.09 29.16 11.48
CA ARG A 38 1.76 28.85 10.92
C ARG A 38 1.39 29.78 9.77
N LYS A 39 1.71 31.08 9.86
CA LYS A 39 1.44 32.04 8.78
C LYS A 39 2.31 31.75 7.55
N LYS A 40 3.61 31.51 7.75
CA LYS A 40 4.56 31.24 6.65
C LYS A 40 4.28 29.92 5.94
N THR A 41 3.89 28.89 6.66
CA THR A 41 3.72 27.54 6.10
C THR A 41 2.30 27.23 5.62
N LYS A 42 1.33 28.15 5.81
CA LYS A 42 -0.07 27.95 5.44
C LYS A 42 -0.27 27.47 3.99
N VAL A 43 0.34 28.16 3.03
CA VAL A 43 0.19 27.84 1.60
C VAL A 43 0.98 26.58 1.22
N PRO A 44 2.29 26.46 1.55
CA PRO A 44 3.03 25.22 1.28
C PRO A 44 2.36 23.96 1.83
N GLU A 45 1.83 24.02 3.05
CA GLU A 45 1.14 22.87 3.64
C GLU A 45 -0.16 22.52 2.93
N MET A 46 -0.94 23.49 2.49
CA MET A 46 -2.17 23.23 1.73
C MET A 46 -1.84 22.53 0.41
N VAL A 47 -0.77 22.97 -0.27
CA VAL A 47 -0.28 22.34 -1.50
C VAL A 47 0.21 20.92 -1.23
N ILE A 48 1.08 20.72 -0.23
CA ILE A 48 1.58 19.39 0.16
C ILE A 48 0.41 18.47 0.53
N THR A 49 -0.58 18.98 1.27
CA THR A 49 -1.77 18.22 1.66
C THR A 49 -2.55 17.73 0.44
N MET A 50 -2.80 18.63 -0.50
CA MET A 50 -3.51 18.27 -1.73
C MET A 50 -2.71 17.27 -2.56
N LEU A 51 -1.40 17.48 -2.72
CA LEU A 51 -0.53 16.59 -3.49
C LEU A 51 -0.47 15.19 -2.87
N PHE A 52 -0.32 15.06 -1.55
CA PHE A 52 -0.29 13.73 -0.94
C PHE A 52 -1.65 13.02 -1.05
N LEU A 53 -2.77 13.74 -0.92
CA LEU A 53 -4.09 13.16 -1.09
C LEU A 53 -4.30 12.68 -2.53
N VAL A 54 -4.01 13.51 -3.53
CA VAL A 54 -4.13 13.16 -4.95
C VAL A 54 -3.25 11.97 -5.32
N THR A 55 -1.97 11.99 -4.92
CA THR A 55 -1.06 10.87 -5.18
C THR A 55 -1.52 9.59 -4.47
N GLY A 56 -2.11 9.69 -3.27
CA GLY A 56 -2.71 8.57 -2.55
C GLY A 56 -3.89 7.97 -3.31
N VAL A 57 -4.80 8.81 -3.81
CA VAL A 57 -5.94 8.38 -4.63
C VAL A 57 -5.48 7.69 -5.91
N ILE A 58 -4.52 8.28 -6.63
CA ILE A 58 -3.94 7.66 -7.83
C ILE A 58 -3.37 6.28 -7.50
N MET A 59 -2.61 6.14 -6.40
CA MET A 59 -2.05 4.85 -6.00
C MET A 59 -3.11 3.80 -5.70
N ILE A 60 -4.25 4.17 -5.09
CA ILE A 60 -5.35 3.25 -4.83
C ILE A 60 -5.94 2.73 -6.15
N PHE A 61 -6.20 3.61 -7.11
CA PHE A 61 -6.74 3.21 -8.41
C PHE A 61 -5.74 2.37 -9.22
N THR A 62 -4.44 2.66 -9.13
CA THR A 62 -3.41 1.86 -9.83
C THR A 62 -3.21 0.48 -9.19
N LYS A 63 -3.26 0.34 -7.86
CA LYS A 63 -3.19 -0.98 -7.20
C LYS A 63 -4.48 -1.78 -7.37
N GLY A 64 -5.63 -1.11 -7.42
CA GLY A 64 -6.95 -1.74 -7.39
C GLY A 64 -7.44 -1.91 -5.94
N TRP A 65 -8.75 -1.89 -5.76
CA TRP A 65 -9.39 -1.92 -4.45
C TRP A 65 -9.40 -3.32 -3.81
N GLY A 66 -9.32 -4.39 -4.63
CA GLY A 66 -9.50 -5.78 -4.21
C GLY A 66 -8.34 -6.45 -3.45
N GLY A 67 -7.24 -5.73 -3.17
CA GLY A 67 -6.07 -6.26 -2.47
C GLY A 67 -5.53 -5.34 -1.37
N LEU A 68 -6.35 -4.40 -0.90
CA LEU A 68 -5.94 -3.45 0.13
C LEU A 68 -6.06 -4.11 1.51
N HIS A 69 -4.93 -4.27 2.19
CA HIS A 69 -4.87 -4.91 3.50
C HIS A 69 -5.68 -4.13 4.56
N TYR A 70 -6.16 -4.80 5.61
CA TYR A 70 -6.92 -4.18 6.71
C TYR A 70 -6.22 -2.95 7.33
N PHE A 71 -4.87 -2.97 7.41
CA PHE A 71 -4.07 -1.83 7.88
C PHE A 71 -4.24 -0.57 7.01
N PHE A 72 -4.49 -0.71 5.71
CA PHE A 72 -4.78 0.42 4.82
C PHE A 72 -6.07 1.13 5.25
N HIS A 73 -7.13 0.37 5.57
CA HIS A 73 -8.41 0.94 6.01
C HIS A 73 -8.29 1.60 7.38
N ILE A 74 -7.58 0.99 8.33
CA ILE A 74 -7.29 1.62 9.63
C ILE A 74 -6.55 2.96 9.43
N LYS A 75 -5.49 2.95 8.62
CA LYS A 75 -4.69 4.14 8.31
C LYS A 75 -5.57 5.26 7.74
N LEU A 76 -6.44 4.93 6.78
CA LEU A 76 -7.35 5.90 6.17
C LEU A 76 -8.35 6.47 7.19
N PHE A 77 -8.91 5.64 8.05
CA PHE A 77 -9.83 6.06 9.10
C PHE A 77 -9.16 7.00 10.12
N ILE A 78 -7.95 6.67 10.59
CA ILE A 78 -7.16 7.54 11.47
C ILE A 78 -6.93 8.91 10.82
N MET A 79 -6.61 8.94 9.52
CA MET A 79 -6.35 10.17 8.79
C MET A 79 -7.59 11.08 8.71
N LEU A 80 -8.78 10.50 8.51
CA LEU A 80 -10.05 11.24 8.50
C LEU A 80 -10.36 11.91 9.84
N ILE A 81 -9.93 11.32 10.96
CA ILE A 81 -10.08 11.89 12.30
C ILE A 81 -8.96 12.90 12.60
N ALA A 82 -7.72 12.58 12.27
CA ALA A 82 -6.56 13.38 12.62
C ALA A 82 -6.55 14.75 11.93
N ILE A 83 -7.05 14.85 10.69
CA ILE A 83 -7.10 16.11 9.93
C ILE A 83 -8.01 17.15 10.62
N PRO A 84 -9.30 16.88 10.93
CA PRO A 84 -10.13 17.79 11.71
C PRO A 84 -9.53 18.15 13.06
N LEU A 85 -8.96 17.18 13.79
CA LEU A 85 -8.34 17.43 15.09
C LEU A 85 -7.16 18.39 14.98
N ALA A 86 -6.30 18.25 13.97
CA ALA A 86 -5.21 19.18 13.71
C ALA A 86 -5.73 20.59 13.37
N ILE A 87 -6.72 20.69 12.49
CA ILE A 87 -7.31 21.98 12.10
C ILE A 87 -7.89 22.69 13.33
N ILE A 88 -8.70 21.99 14.13
CA ILE A 88 -9.33 22.55 15.34
C ILE A 88 -8.25 22.88 16.38
N GLY A 89 -7.31 21.98 16.63
CA GLY A 89 -6.23 22.14 17.59
C GLY A 89 -5.39 23.38 17.30
N PHE A 90 -4.90 23.53 16.07
CA PHE A 90 -4.08 24.68 15.69
C PHE A 90 -4.88 25.96 15.48
N LYS A 91 -6.15 25.90 15.05
CA LYS A 91 -7.00 27.09 14.91
C LYS A 91 -7.43 27.65 16.27
N LYS A 92 -7.82 26.79 17.21
CA LYS A 92 -8.19 27.17 18.58
C LYS A 92 -7.00 27.28 19.53
N LYS A 93 -5.78 27.02 19.05
CA LYS A 93 -4.54 26.99 19.85
C LYS A 93 -4.63 26.03 21.04
N ASN A 94 -5.43 24.97 20.90
CA ASN A 94 -5.58 23.94 21.92
C ASN A 94 -4.40 22.97 21.82
N LYS A 95 -3.49 23.06 22.80
CA LYS A 95 -2.26 22.28 22.91
C LYS A 95 -2.52 20.77 22.85
N ILE A 96 -3.56 20.30 23.56
CA ILE A 96 -3.88 18.88 23.67
C ILE A 96 -4.34 18.33 22.32
N LEU A 97 -5.28 18.99 21.64
CA LEU A 97 -5.74 18.56 20.31
C LEU A 97 -4.61 18.61 19.26
N GLY A 98 -3.76 19.65 19.33
CA GLY A 98 -2.58 19.76 18.46
C GLY A 98 -1.60 18.59 18.66
N LEU A 99 -1.33 18.19 19.90
CA LEU A 99 -0.49 17.05 20.23
C LEU A 99 -1.10 15.71 19.81
N ILE A 100 -2.38 15.48 20.14
CA ILE A 100 -3.09 14.24 19.79
C ILE A 100 -3.08 14.05 18.27
N SER A 101 -3.41 15.09 17.50
CA SER A 101 -3.38 14.99 16.04
C SER A 101 -1.98 14.69 15.50
N ALA A 102 -0.94 15.35 16.02
CA ALA A 102 0.44 15.06 15.63
C ALA A 102 0.83 13.60 15.91
N PHE A 103 0.45 13.08 17.08
CA PHE A 103 0.70 11.68 17.46
C PHE A 103 -0.04 10.69 16.53
N LEU A 104 -1.31 10.96 16.21
CA LEU A 104 -2.08 10.13 15.27
C LEU A 104 -1.42 10.08 13.88
N PHE A 105 -0.90 11.20 13.38
CA PHE A 105 -0.19 11.23 12.11
C PHE A 105 1.14 10.45 12.15
N VAL A 106 1.87 10.47 13.26
CA VAL A 106 3.07 9.64 13.44
C VAL A 106 2.72 8.15 13.44
N ILE A 107 1.67 7.75 14.16
CA ILE A 107 1.16 6.36 14.15
C ILE A 107 0.79 5.92 12.73
N THR A 108 0.18 6.82 11.95
CA THR A 108 -0.24 6.56 10.56
C THR A 108 0.96 6.22 9.66
N ILE A 109 2.15 6.79 9.93
CA ILE A 109 3.40 6.42 9.26
C ILE A 109 3.86 5.02 9.68
N GLY A 110 3.81 4.69 10.98
CA GLY A 110 4.17 3.35 11.47
C GLY A 110 3.33 2.24 10.82
N PHE A 111 2.01 2.46 10.69
CA PHE A 111 1.14 1.54 9.95
C PHE A 111 1.45 1.48 8.46
N ALA A 112 1.90 2.58 7.85
CA ALA A 112 2.27 2.59 6.43
C ALA A 112 3.48 1.69 6.14
N PHE A 113 4.46 1.64 7.05
CA PHE A 113 5.61 0.74 6.92
C PHE A 113 5.20 -0.73 7.13
N LYS A 114 4.44 -1.03 8.19
CA LYS A 114 4.00 -2.41 8.48
C LYS A 114 3.06 -2.99 7.43
N ALA A 115 2.23 -2.16 6.81
CA ALA A 115 1.35 -2.58 5.71
C ALA A 115 2.10 -2.96 4.43
N GLY A 116 3.37 -2.52 4.26
CA GLY A 116 4.21 -2.92 3.14
C GLY A 116 4.68 -4.38 3.23
N ASP A 117 4.86 -4.90 4.45
CA ASP A 117 5.49 -6.20 4.69
C ASP A 117 4.50 -7.38 4.78
N ASN A 118 3.19 -7.12 4.89
CA ASN A 118 2.21 -8.17 5.21
C ASN A 118 0.94 -8.03 4.38
N MET A 119 0.99 -8.41 3.09
CA MET A 119 -0.25 -8.81 2.42
C MET A 119 -0.59 -10.20 2.97
N LYS A 120 -1.68 -10.30 3.75
CA LYS A 120 -2.16 -11.59 4.21
C LYS A 120 -2.61 -12.39 2.99
N GLU A 121 -2.04 -13.58 2.83
CA GLU A 121 -2.39 -14.51 1.77
C GLU A 121 -3.86 -14.92 1.93
N VAL A 122 -4.57 -14.95 0.81
CA VAL A 122 -6.00 -15.25 0.76
C VAL A 122 -6.14 -16.71 0.37
N HIS A 123 -6.74 -17.48 1.28
CA HIS A 123 -7.13 -18.86 1.06
C HIS A 123 -8.59 -18.91 0.59
N LEU A 124 -8.86 -19.67 -0.46
CA LEU A 124 -10.21 -19.92 -0.96
C LEU A 124 -10.50 -21.41 -0.85
N ASP A 125 -11.71 -21.76 -0.42
CA ASP A 125 -12.14 -23.15 -0.42
C ASP A 125 -12.56 -23.55 -1.84
N PRO A 126 -11.95 -24.60 -2.45
CA PRO A 126 -12.32 -25.08 -3.78
C PRO A 126 -13.82 -25.35 -3.96
N SER A 127 -14.52 -25.76 -2.90
CA SER A 127 -15.96 -26.06 -2.92
C SER A 127 -16.86 -24.82 -3.09
N THR A 128 -16.31 -23.62 -2.86
CA THR A 128 -17.06 -22.35 -2.99
C THR A 128 -17.10 -21.81 -4.41
N ILE A 129 -16.20 -22.28 -5.29
CA ILE A 129 -16.20 -21.93 -6.71
C ILE A 129 -17.18 -22.86 -7.43
N LYS A 130 -18.30 -22.31 -7.91
CA LYS A 130 -19.31 -23.08 -8.66
C LYS A 130 -18.71 -23.60 -9.96
N GLY A 131 -18.43 -24.90 -9.98
CA GLY A 131 -17.84 -25.61 -11.10
C GLY A 131 -16.51 -26.19 -10.66
N SER A 132 -16.42 -27.52 -10.67
CA SER A 132 -15.23 -28.33 -10.36
C SER A 132 -14.08 -28.13 -11.36
N ASP A 133 -13.96 -26.96 -11.98
CA ASP A 133 -12.92 -26.62 -12.94
C ASP A 133 -11.68 -26.13 -12.17
N PRO A 134 -10.58 -26.91 -12.16
CA PRO A 134 -9.36 -26.52 -11.49
C PRO A 134 -8.80 -25.18 -11.99
N LEU A 135 -9.08 -24.82 -13.26
CA LEU A 135 -8.62 -23.57 -13.84
C LEU A 135 -9.39 -22.36 -13.30
N ALA A 136 -10.70 -22.50 -13.08
CA ALA A 136 -11.51 -21.45 -12.45
C ALA A 136 -11.08 -21.19 -11.00
N TYR A 137 -10.73 -22.24 -10.26
CA TYR A 137 -10.16 -22.12 -8.91
C TYR A 137 -8.78 -21.43 -8.95
N GLY A 138 -7.87 -21.88 -9.82
CA GLY A 138 -6.56 -21.26 -10.01
C GLY A 138 -6.64 -19.77 -10.37
N LYS A 139 -7.59 -19.41 -11.24
CA LYS A 139 -7.90 -18.02 -11.58
C LYS A 139 -8.31 -17.20 -10.36
N ALA A 140 -9.25 -17.70 -9.56
CA ALA A 140 -9.73 -16.99 -8.37
C ALA A 140 -8.60 -16.78 -7.35
N MET A 141 -7.79 -17.82 -7.11
CA MET A 141 -6.62 -17.75 -6.24
C MET A 141 -5.58 -16.73 -6.76
N TYR A 142 -5.32 -16.72 -8.06
CA TYR A 142 -4.43 -15.77 -8.72
C TYR A 142 -4.93 -14.33 -8.60
N GLU A 143 -6.22 -14.08 -8.85
CA GLU A 143 -6.81 -12.75 -8.75
C GLU A 143 -6.74 -12.21 -7.32
N ALA A 144 -6.92 -13.06 -6.32
CA ALA A 144 -6.86 -12.69 -4.91
C ALA A 144 -5.43 -12.38 -4.43
N ASN A 145 -4.43 -13.11 -4.91
CA ASN A 145 -3.08 -13.08 -4.34
C ASN A 145 -2.02 -12.41 -5.25
N CYS A 146 -2.17 -12.49 -6.57
CA CYS A 146 -1.11 -12.16 -7.53
C CYS A 146 -1.45 -10.94 -8.40
N ALA A 147 -2.73 -10.77 -8.74
CA ALA A 147 -3.18 -9.74 -9.69
C ALA A 147 -2.98 -8.29 -9.20
N ALA A 148 -2.76 -8.07 -7.90
CA ALA A 148 -2.42 -6.74 -7.38
C ALA A 148 -1.17 -6.16 -8.08
N CYS A 149 -0.16 -7.00 -8.34
CA CYS A 149 1.09 -6.61 -8.98
C CYS A 149 1.17 -7.04 -10.45
N HIS A 150 0.75 -8.27 -10.76
CA HIS A 150 0.82 -8.81 -12.12
C HIS A 150 -0.43 -8.51 -12.97
N GLY A 151 -1.54 -8.06 -12.37
CA GLY A 151 -2.80 -7.80 -13.06
C GLY A 151 -3.58 -9.05 -13.41
N VAL A 152 -4.87 -8.91 -13.71
CA VAL A 152 -5.76 -10.04 -14.04
C VAL A 152 -5.24 -10.86 -15.23
N GLY A 153 -4.62 -10.18 -16.21
CA GLY A 153 -4.03 -10.81 -17.40
C GLY A 153 -2.53 -11.04 -17.35
N GLY A 154 -1.85 -10.84 -16.21
CA GLY A 154 -0.41 -11.09 -16.06
C GLY A 154 0.53 -9.97 -16.53
N ALA A 155 0.04 -8.97 -17.27
CA ALA A 155 0.87 -7.94 -17.91
C ALA A 155 0.91 -6.57 -17.21
N LYS A 156 0.51 -6.45 -15.94
CA LYS A 156 0.42 -5.14 -15.26
C LYS A 156 1.78 -4.55 -14.88
N GLN A 157 2.76 -5.41 -14.59
CA GLN A 157 4.15 -5.03 -14.28
C GLN A 157 4.27 -3.95 -13.19
N LEU A 158 3.39 -3.97 -12.19
CA LEU A 158 3.38 -2.98 -11.13
C LEU A 158 4.58 -3.18 -10.20
N ASP A 159 5.24 -2.08 -9.81
CA ASP A 159 6.38 -2.07 -8.89
C ASP A 159 7.56 -2.98 -9.31
N GLY A 160 7.74 -3.18 -10.63
CA GLY A 160 8.80 -4.01 -11.18
C GLY A 160 8.45 -5.49 -11.29
N ALA A 161 7.17 -5.86 -11.07
CA ALA A 161 6.69 -7.21 -11.32
C ALA A 161 6.91 -7.64 -12.78
N ALA A 162 7.23 -8.91 -12.99
CA ALA A 162 7.38 -9.49 -14.32
C ALA A 162 6.04 -9.54 -15.09
N ASP A 163 6.12 -9.49 -16.41
CA ASP A 163 4.97 -9.81 -17.27
C ASP A 163 4.82 -11.33 -17.37
N LEU A 164 3.74 -11.85 -16.77
CA LEU A 164 3.44 -13.28 -16.74
C LEU A 164 2.78 -13.79 -18.03
N SER A 165 2.34 -12.86 -18.90
CA SER A 165 1.72 -13.21 -20.19
C SER A 165 2.72 -13.42 -21.31
N ASN A 166 4.01 -13.16 -21.07
CA ASN A 166 5.06 -13.36 -22.06
C ASN A 166 5.23 -14.86 -22.40
N SER A 167 5.03 -15.23 -23.66
CA SER A 167 5.21 -16.58 -24.20
C SER A 167 6.63 -17.11 -24.06
N ASP A 168 7.63 -16.23 -24.04
CA ASP A 168 9.06 -16.61 -24.01
C ASP A 168 9.51 -17.07 -22.62
N SER A 169 8.62 -17.04 -21.64
CA SER A 169 8.82 -17.56 -20.29
C SER A 169 8.88 -19.09 -20.29
N GLU A 170 10.07 -19.67 -20.13
CA GLU A 170 10.27 -21.13 -20.09
C GLU A 170 9.92 -21.78 -18.75
N TYR A 171 9.43 -21.01 -17.76
CA TYR A 171 9.16 -21.56 -16.43
C TYR A 171 8.05 -22.61 -16.46
N THR A 172 8.31 -23.77 -15.87
CA THR A 172 7.33 -24.82 -15.60
C THR A 172 6.42 -24.46 -14.42
N ALA A 173 5.29 -25.15 -14.27
CA ALA A 173 4.40 -24.96 -13.11
C ALA A 173 5.13 -25.18 -11.77
N LEU A 174 6.07 -26.14 -11.72
CA LEU A 174 6.87 -26.39 -10.52
C LEU A 174 7.82 -25.23 -10.20
N GLN A 175 8.47 -24.65 -11.22
CA GLN A 175 9.33 -23.49 -11.03
C GLN A 175 8.53 -22.26 -10.61
N ILE A 176 7.35 -22.05 -11.20
CA ILE A 176 6.43 -20.99 -10.77
C ILE A 176 6.03 -21.20 -9.30
N GLY A 177 5.68 -22.43 -8.90
CA GLY A 177 5.35 -22.74 -7.51
C GLY A 177 6.50 -22.46 -6.55
N TYR A 178 7.74 -22.76 -6.94
CA TYR A 178 8.93 -22.41 -6.15
C TYR A 178 9.09 -20.89 -6.02
N ILE A 179 8.94 -20.14 -7.11
CA ILE A 179 8.98 -18.67 -7.11
C ILE A 179 7.88 -18.08 -6.21
N ILE A 180 6.68 -18.67 -6.20
CA ILE A 180 5.59 -18.26 -5.31
C ILE A 180 5.99 -18.44 -3.85
N ASN A 181 6.53 -19.61 -3.48
CA ASN A 181 6.87 -19.95 -2.10
C ASN A 181 8.08 -19.20 -1.54
N GLU A 182 9.09 -18.92 -2.37
CA GLU A 182 10.32 -18.27 -1.94
C GLU A 182 10.38 -16.77 -2.26
N GLY A 183 9.52 -16.30 -3.16
CA GLY A 183 9.57 -14.94 -3.66
C GLY A 183 10.78 -14.69 -4.58
N VAL A 184 11.00 -13.42 -4.90
CA VAL A 184 12.12 -12.97 -5.75
C VAL A 184 12.80 -11.79 -5.07
N VAL A 185 14.10 -11.91 -4.84
CA VAL A 185 14.97 -10.84 -4.33
C VAL A 185 16.07 -10.57 -5.34
N GLU A 186 16.16 -9.35 -5.82
CA GLU A 186 17.20 -8.90 -6.75
C GLU A 186 17.94 -7.72 -6.13
N GLU A 187 19.28 -7.80 -6.11
CA GLU A 187 20.14 -6.75 -5.54
C GLU A 187 19.78 -6.37 -4.09
N GLY A 188 19.31 -7.35 -3.30
CA GLY A 188 18.85 -7.13 -1.92
C GLY A 188 17.48 -6.46 -1.79
N VAL A 189 16.78 -6.24 -2.90
CA VAL A 189 15.42 -5.67 -2.94
C VAL A 189 14.42 -6.77 -3.29
N THR A 190 13.43 -6.99 -2.43
CA THR A 190 12.32 -7.91 -2.71
C THR A 190 11.47 -7.39 -3.87
N LYS A 191 11.47 -8.12 -4.99
CA LYS A 191 10.65 -7.86 -6.20
C LYS A 191 9.31 -8.57 -6.13
N MET A 192 9.28 -9.74 -5.48
CA MET A 192 8.07 -10.51 -5.21
C MET A 192 8.18 -11.10 -3.81
N ASN A 193 7.15 -10.90 -2.98
CA ASN A 193 7.10 -11.48 -1.65
C ASN A 193 6.92 -13.00 -1.74
N ALA A 194 7.49 -13.72 -0.76
CA ALA A 194 7.23 -15.13 -0.56
C ALA A 194 5.80 -15.35 -0.03
N PHE A 195 5.08 -16.31 -0.60
CA PHE A 195 3.76 -16.77 -0.13
C PHE A 195 3.93 -18.07 0.65
N LYS A 196 4.12 -17.96 1.97
CA LYS A 196 4.55 -19.06 2.87
C LYS A 196 3.37 -19.80 3.50
N SER A 197 2.17 -19.22 3.52
CA SER A 197 0.98 -19.86 4.10
C SER A 197 0.11 -20.59 3.09
N LEU A 198 0.23 -20.30 1.79
CA LEU A 198 -0.47 -21.04 0.73
C LEU A 198 -0.06 -22.52 0.75
N ASP A 199 -1.05 -23.40 0.66
CA ASP A 199 -0.80 -24.84 0.60
C ASP A 199 -0.38 -25.31 -0.81
N SER A 200 0.03 -26.56 -0.92
CA SER A 200 0.51 -27.13 -2.18
C SER A 200 -0.58 -27.21 -3.27
N THR A 201 -1.85 -27.33 -2.90
CA THR A 201 -2.98 -27.36 -3.83
C THR A 201 -3.25 -25.97 -4.38
N GLU A 202 -3.24 -24.96 -3.51
CA GLU A 202 -3.36 -23.54 -3.85
C GLU A 202 -2.24 -23.09 -4.80
N VAL A 203 -0.99 -23.36 -4.42
CA VAL A 203 0.19 -22.98 -5.23
C VAL A 203 0.17 -23.68 -6.58
N LYS A 204 -0.20 -24.95 -6.62
CA LYS A 204 -0.33 -25.70 -7.88
C LYS A 204 -1.40 -25.08 -8.79
N ALA A 205 -2.58 -24.80 -8.26
CA ALA A 205 -3.69 -24.21 -9.04
C ALA A 205 -3.32 -22.84 -9.61
N ILE A 206 -2.65 -21.99 -8.82
CA ILE A 206 -2.13 -20.69 -9.28
C ILE A 206 -1.10 -20.91 -10.40
N SER A 207 -0.14 -21.82 -10.20
CA SER A 207 0.95 -22.06 -11.15
C SER A 207 0.45 -22.58 -12.49
N GLU A 208 -0.54 -23.49 -12.48
CA GLU A 208 -1.19 -23.99 -13.70
C GLU A 208 -1.98 -22.88 -14.41
N TYR A 209 -2.72 -22.05 -13.66
CA TYR A 209 -3.42 -20.91 -14.24
C TYR A 209 -2.46 -19.90 -14.88
N VAL A 210 -1.33 -19.59 -14.23
CA VAL A 210 -0.33 -18.64 -14.75
C VAL A 210 0.21 -19.06 -16.12
N ILE A 211 0.39 -20.37 -16.36
CA ILE A 211 0.81 -20.86 -17.68
C ILE A 211 -0.22 -20.50 -18.76
N THR A 212 -1.51 -20.52 -18.43
CA THR A 212 -2.58 -20.17 -19.39
C THR A 212 -2.65 -18.68 -19.73
N LEU A 213 -1.96 -17.82 -18.96
CA LEU A 213 -1.89 -16.38 -19.25
C LEU A 213 -0.93 -16.06 -20.40
N ARG A 214 -0.03 -16.99 -20.75
CA ARG A 214 0.96 -16.82 -21.82
C ARG A 214 0.26 -16.77 -23.17
N LYS A 215 0.61 -15.78 -23.99
CA LYS A 215 0.01 -15.54 -25.31
C LYS A 215 1.06 -15.44 -26.40
#